data_AF-A0A968DGL4-F1
#
_entry.id   AF-A0A968DGL4-F1
#
_cell.length_a   1.000
_cell.length_b   1.000
_cell.length_c   1.000
_cell.angle_alpha   90.00
_cell.angle_beta   90.00
_cell.angle_gamma   90.00
#
_symmetry.space_group_name_H-M   'P 1'
#
loop_
_entity.id
_entity.type
_entity.pdbx_description
1 polymer ?
#
loop_
_entity_poly.entity_id
_entity_poly.type
_entity_poly.pdbx_seq_one_letter_code
_entity_poly.pdbx_strand_id
1 'polypeptide(L)'
;MIENIWPWLVLLGLGAYHGINPGMGWLFAVALGMQEKKRRAVLDAIPPIALGHAISIAIVVGILWLLEANVYSTTVKIAAAVILIGFGLYRLIRSQHPKWVGMRVGFRDLTLWSFIMASAHGAGLMLIPVLLGMSHGHGRAGEMEAGAHTAHMSVIPADVFAGAISRFAAVGIHTLGYLVVAGLIALLVYEKFGLTLLRRAWFNLEYLWIGALMISGIVILIS
;
A
#
# COMPACT_ATOMS: atom_id res chain seq x y z
N MET A 1 -23.63 7.51 15.62
CA MET A 1 -22.70 7.27 14.49
C MET A 1 -21.33 6.86 15.04
N ILE A 2 -21.14 5.59 15.37
CA ILE A 2 -19.79 5.03 15.19
C ILE A 2 -19.87 4.48 13.77
N GLU A 3 -19.42 5.29 12.81
CA GLU A 3 -19.22 4.81 11.44
C GLU A 3 -18.40 3.51 11.50
N ASN A 4 -18.69 2.55 10.62
CA ASN A 4 -18.01 1.26 10.58
C ASN A 4 -16.49 1.44 10.62
N ILE A 5 -15.86 1.24 11.78
CA ILE A 5 -14.42 1.46 11.99
C ILE A 5 -13.56 0.34 11.40
N TRP A 6 -14.21 -0.79 11.09
CA TRP A 6 -13.56 -2.01 10.62
C TRP A 6 -12.67 -1.82 9.37
N PRO A 7 -13.09 -1.14 8.29
CA PRO A 7 -12.24 -0.92 7.12
C PRO A 7 -10.97 -0.13 7.47
N TRP A 8 -11.06 0.85 8.36
CA TRP A 8 -9.91 1.63 8.81
C TRP A 8 -8.92 0.80 9.63
N LEU A 9 -9.43 -0.07 10.52
CA LEU A 9 -8.59 -1.03 11.26
C LEU A 9 -7.93 -2.03 10.32
N VAL A 10 -8.64 -2.52 9.30
CA VAL A 10 -8.08 -3.41 8.28
C VAL A 10 -7.00 -2.70 7.48
N LEU A 11 -7.20 -1.45 7.05
CA LEU A 11 -6.19 -0.67 6.34
C LEU A 11 -4.94 -0.45 7.19
N LEU A 12 -5.12 -0.08 8.47
CA LEU A 12 -4.03 0.09 9.43
C LEU A 12 -3.28 -1.24 9.65
N GLY A 13 -4.01 -2.34 9.83
CA GLY A 13 -3.46 -3.68 10.02
C GLY A 13 -2.73 -4.21 8.78
N LEU A 14 -3.26 -3.96 7.59
CA LEU A 14 -2.59 -4.28 6.32
C LEU A 14 -1.31 -3.46 6.16
N GLY A 15 -1.32 -2.19 6.58
CA GLY A 15 -0.13 -1.34 6.62
C GLY A 15 0.91 -1.92 7.57
N ALA A 16 0.51 -2.21 8.81
CA ALA A 16 1.35 -2.85 9.82
C ALA A 16 1.97 -4.15 9.31
N TYR A 17 1.18 -5.00 8.65
CA TYR A 17 1.62 -6.24 8.03
C TYR A 17 2.71 -6.01 6.96
N HIS A 18 2.54 -5.00 6.09
CA HIS A 18 3.60 -4.61 5.15
C HIS A 18 4.86 -4.10 5.85
N GLY A 19 4.71 -3.37 6.97
CA GLY A 19 5.82 -2.79 7.71
C GLY A 19 6.78 -3.82 8.31
N ILE A 20 6.31 -5.06 8.52
CA ILE A 20 7.15 -6.17 8.97
C ILE A 20 8.19 -6.56 7.90
N ASN A 21 7.87 -6.38 6.61
CA ASN A 21 8.68 -6.89 5.52
C ASN A 21 10.01 -6.11 5.36
N PRO A 22 11.17 -6.77 5.52
CA PRO A 22 12.50 -6.16 5.38
C PRO A 22 12.74 -5.51 4.03
N GLY A 23 12.20 -6.08 2.96
CA GLY A 23 12.38 -5.61 1.59
C GLY A 23 11.75 -4.24 1.32
N MET A 24 10.83 -3.78 2.17
CA MET A 24 10.08 -2.54 1.96
C MET A 24 10.87 -1.26 2.25
N GLY A 25 12.10 -1.37 2.77
CA GLY A 25 13.03 -0.24 2.88
C GLY A 25 13.65 -0.08 4.26
N TRP A 26 13.05 -0.63 5.31
CA TRP A 26 13.55 -0.44 6.68
C TRP A 26 14.93 -1.06 6.92
N LEU A 27 15.33 -2.05 6.12
CA LEU A 27 16.72 -2.54 6.11
C LEU A 27 17.73 -1.50 5.62
N PHE A 28 17.36 -0.66 4.66
CA PHE A 28 18.22 0.43 4.23
C PHE A 28 18.35 1.46 5.36
N ALA A 29 17.28 1.74 6.10
CA ALA A 29 17.34 2.60 7.28
C ALA A 29 18.30 2.05 8.35
N VAL A 30 18.23 0.74 8.64
CA VAL A 30 19.17 0.07 9.56
C VAL A 30 20.61 0.13 9.03
N ALA A 31 20.81 -0.15 7.74
CA ALA A 31 22.13 -0.12 7.12
C ALA A 31 22.77 1.28 7.14
N LEU A 32 22.00 2.33 6.85
CA LEU A 32 22.41 3.73 6.96
C LEU A 32 22.76 4.08 8.42
N GLY A 33 21.91 3.69 9.37
CA GLY A 33 22.18 3.81 10.80
C GLY A 33 23.51 3.21 11.23
N MET A 34 23.79 1.99 10.76
CA MET A 34 25.03 1.27 11.06
C MET A 34 26.26 1.91 10.40
N GLN A 35 26.12 2.39 9.16
CA GLN A 35 27.21 3.07 8.44
C GLN A 35 27.60 4.40 9.07
N GLU A 36 26.60 5.21 9.42
CA GLU A 36 26.82 6.52 10.05
C GLU A 36 27.04 6.43 11.56
N LYS A 37 26.83 5.24 12.15
CA LYS A 37 26.84 4.99 13.60
C LYS A 37 25.95 5.98 14.37
N LYS A 38 24.82 6.36 13.78
CA LYS A 38 23.89 7.36 14.32
C LYS A 38 22.44 6.89 14.19
N ARG A 39 21.71 6.91 15.30
CA ARG A 39 20.25 6.67 15.33
C ARG A 39 19.48 7.60 14.39
N ARG A 40 19.96 8.85 14.26
CA ARG A 40 19.35 9.85 13.39
C ARG A 40 19.32 9.42 11.93
N ALA A 41 20.34 8.71 11.44
CA ALA A 41 20.36 8.21 10.06
C ALA A 41 19.26 7.16 9.78
N VAL A 42 18.84 6.39 10.81
CA VAL A 42 17.68 5.49 10.71
C VAL A 42 16.40 6.31 10.53
N LEU A 43 16.23 7.37 11.35
CA LEU A 43 15.06 8.23 11.30
C LEU A 43 14.98 9.04 10.00
N ASP A 44 16.11 9.56 9.53
CA ASP A 44 16.19 10.35 8.29
C ASP A 44 15.88 9.51 7.05
N ALA A 45 16.01 8.18 7.13
CA ALA A 45 15.61 7.25 6.08
C ALA A 45 14.09 6.95 6.07
N ILE A 46 13.35 7.23 7.15
CA ILE A 46 11.90 6.95 7.22
C ILE A 46 11.10 7.83 6.23
N PRO A 47 11.28 9.16 6.15
CA PRO A 47 10.54 10.00 5.21
C PRO A 47 10.65 9.60 3.72
N PRO A 48 11.83 9.32 3.13
CA PRO A 48 11.89 8.90 1.74
C PRO A 48 11.24 7.52 1.51
N ILE A 49 11.36 6.60 2.48
CA ILE A 49 10.67 5.30 2.42
C ILE A 49 9.15 5.50 2.43
N ALA A 50 8.63 6.33 3.34
CA ALA A 50 7.22 6.70 3.40
C ALA A 50 6.71 7.23 2.06
N LEU A 51 7.47 8.15 1.48
CA LEU A 51 7.11 8.83 0.25
C LEU A 51 7.04 7.83 -0.92
N GLY A 52 8.03 6.96 -1.07
CA GLY A 52 8.03 5.95 -2.13
C GLY A 52 6.84 4.99 -2.01
N HIS A 53 6.54 4.53 -0.80
CA HIS A 53 5.38 3.66 -0.53
C HIS A 53 4.05 4.36 -0.83
N ALA A 54 3.87 5.59 -0.35
CA ALA A 54 2.66 6.38 -0.57
C ALA A 54 2.42 6.68 -2.05
N ILE A 55 3.46 7.02 -2.81
CA ILE A 55 3.36 7.26 -4.26
C ILE A 55 2.88 6.01 -4.99
N SER A 56 3.40 4.82 -4.64
CA SER A 56 2.97 3.55 -5.24
C SER A 56 1.48 3.31 -5.07
N ILE A 57 0.98 3.47 -3.84
CA ILE A 57 -0.44 3.31 -3.53
C ILE A 57 -1.28 4.39 -4.22
N ALA A 58 -0.85 5.64 -4.17
CA ALA A 58 -1.58 6.76 -4.77
C ALA A 58 -1.74 6.60 -6.29
N ILE A 59 -0.73 6.09 -7.00
CA ILE A 59 -0.86 5.81 -8.44
C ILE A 59 -1.93 4.75 -8.69
N VAL A 60 -1.93 3.65 -7.93
CA VAL A 60 -2.92 2.58 -8.10
C VAL A 60 -4.34 3.09 -7.80
N VAL A 61 -4.50 3.82 -6.70
CA VAL A 61 -5.78 4.42 -6.31
C VAL A 61 -6.26 5.45 -7.33
N GLY A 62 -5.35 6.26 -7.88
CA GLY A 62 -5.66 7.22 -8.94
C GLY A 62 -6.09 6.55 -10.24
N ILE A 63 -5.44 5.44 -10.63
CA ILE A 63 -5.85 4.62 -11.78
C ILE A 63 -7.24 4.03 -11.54
N LEU A 64 -7.50 3.45 -10.37
CA LEU A 64 -8.80 2.91 -10.01
C LEU A 64 -9.90 3.98 -10.14
N TRP A 65 -9.65 5.18 -9.61
CA TRP A 65 -10.58 6.30 -9.69
C TRP A 65 -10.88 6.73 -11.13
N LEU A 66 -9.86 6.82 -11.99
CA LEU A 66 -10.03 7.18 -13.40
C LEU A 66 -10.83 6.11 -14.18
N LEU A 67 -10.65 4.84 -13.85
CA LEU A 67 -11.37 3.72 -14.46
C LEU A 67 -12.83 3.67 -14.01
N GLU A 68 -13.10 3.90 -12.73
CA GLU A 68 -14.47 3.99 -12.18
C GLU A 68 -15.26 5.15 -12.78
N ALA A 69 -14.60 6.26 -13.15
CA ALA A 69 -15.26 7.44 -13.68
C ALA A 69 -15.80 7.28 -15.13
N ASN A 70 -15.36 6.26 -15.88
CA ASN A 70 -15.58 6.20 -17.34
C ASN A 70 -16.14 4.86 -17.89
N VAL A 71 -16.32 3.81 -17.08
CA VAL A 71 -16.63 2.46 -17.59
C VAL A 71 -17.64 1.71 -16.70
N TYR A 72 -18.51 0.87 -17.30
CA TYR A 72 -19.39 -0.07 -16.59
C TYR A 72 -18.59 -0.89 -15.54
N SER A 73 -19.05 -0.86 -14.29
CA SER A 73 -18.34 -1.33 -13.09
C SER A 73 -17.76 -2.76 -13.20
N THR A 74 -18.41 -3.65 -13.97
CA THR A 74 -17.95 -5.04 -14.17
C THR A 74 -16.66 -5.14 -15.00
N THR A 75 -16.53 -4.35 -16.06
CA THR A 75 -15.33 -4.39 -16.93
C THR A 75 -14.10 -3.86 -16.19
N VAL A 76 -14.29 -2.83 -15.34
CA VAL A 76 -13.22 -2.29 -14.49
C VAL A 76 -12.75 -3.32 -13.47
N LYS A 77 -13.69 -4.01 -12.79
CA LYS A 77 -13.37 -5.07 -11.83
C LYS A 77 -12.57 -6.19 -12.50
N ILE A 78 -12.99 -6.67 -13.67
CA ILE A 78 -12.30 -7.75 -14.40
C ILE A 78 -10.93 -7.29 -14.90
N ALA A 79 -10.81 -6.09 -15.47
CA ALA A 79 -9.54 -5.55 -15.93
C ALA A 79 -8.55 -5.35 -14.78
N ALA A 80 -9.00 -4.82 -13.64
CA ALA A 80 -8.19 -4.68 -12.44
C ALA A 80 -7.69 -6.05 -11.95
N ALA A 81 -8.56 -7.07 -11.89
CA ALA A 81 -8.19 -8.43 -11.51
C ALA A 81 -7.18 -9.07 -12.48
N VAL A 82 -7.34 -8.89 -13.79
CA VAL A 82 -6.40 -9.40 -14.81
C VAL A 82 -5.04 -8.71 -14.72
N ILE A 83 -5.00 -7.39 -14.54
CA ILE A 83 -3.75 -6.65 -14.34
C ILE A 83 -3.06 -7.11 -13.04
N LEU A 84 -3.82 -7.31 -11.97
CA LEU A 84 -3.36 -7.84 -10.68
C LEU A 84 -2.70 -9.21 -10.83
N ILE A 85 -3.42 -10.15 -11.45
CA ILE A 85 -2.98 -11.53 -11.63
C ILE A 85 -1.79 -11.57 -12.61
N GLY A 86 -1.87 -10.84 -13.72
CA GLY A 86 -0.81 -10.74 -14.72
C GLY A 86 0.47 -10.12 -14.17
N PHE A 87 0.37 -9.08 -13.34
CA PHE A 87 1.51 -8.48 -12.66
C PHE A 87 2.12 -9.45 -11.62
N GLY A 88 1.27 -10.12 -10.84
CA GLY A 88 1.71 -11.18 -9.92
C GLY A 88 2.46 -12.31 -10.63
N LEU A 89 1.95 -12.76 -11.78
CA LEU A 89 2.54 -13.81 -12.61
C LEU A 89 3.85 -13.36 -13.27
N TYR A 90 3.87 -12.16 -13.82
CA TYR A 90 5.08 -11.53 -14.36
C TYR A 90 6.17 -11.43 -13.30
N ARG A 91 5.81 -11.05 -12.07
CA ARG A 91 6.75 -10.96 -10.95
C ARG A 91 7.26 -12.34 -10.51
N LEU A 92 6.40 -13.35 -10.47
CA LEU A 92 6.80 -14.74 -10.19
C LEU A 92 7.86 -15.22 -11.19
N ILE A 93 7.71 -14.87 -12.47
CA ILE A 93 8.63 -15.22 -13.56
C ILE A 93 9.93 -14.38 -13.52
N ARG A 94 9.86 -13.12 -13.07
CA ARG A 94 10.97 -12.15 -13.11
C ARG A 94 11.51 -11.78 -11.73
N SER A 95 11.58 -12.77 -10.83
CA SER A 95 12.17 -12.63 -9.49
C SER A 95 13.70 -12.51 -9.58
N GLN A 96 14.22 -11.35 -9.96
CA GLN A 96 15.65 -11.04 -9.89
C GLN A 96 15.89 -9.96 -8.84
N HIS A 97 16.67 -10.29 -7.80
CA HIS A 97 17.12 -9.35 -6.78
C HIS A 97 18.00 -8.27 -7.41
N PRO A 98 17.60 -6.98 -7.41
CA PRO A 98 18.42 -5.92 -7.97
C PRO A 98 19.71 -5.78 -7.16
N LYS A 99 20.87 -5.98 -7.82
CA LYS A 99 22.20 -5.87 -7.19
C LYS A 99 22.80 -4.45 -7.28
N TRP A 100 22.03 -3.48 -7.78
CA TRP A 100 22.53 -2.18 -8.28
C TRP A 100 22.55 -1.05 -7.25
N VAL A 101 21.99 -1.24 -6.05
CA VAL A 101 21.89 -0.17 -5.06
C VAL A 101 23.09 -0.24 -4.11
N GLY A 102 24.04 0.70 -4.27
CA GLY A 102 25.18 0.86 -3.38
C GLY A 102 24.76 1.23 -1.95
N MET A 103 25.60 0.90 -0.97
CA MET A 103 25.28 1.04 0.45
C MET A 103 25.12 2.50 0.95
N ARG A 104 25.55 3.51 0.18
CA ARG A 104 25.33 4.95 0.46
C ARG A 104 24.23 5.50 -0.45
N VAL A 105 22.99 5.23 -0.09
CA VAL A 105 21.80 5.69 -0.82
C VAL A 105 21.30 7.01 -0.27
N GLY A 106 21.01 7.96 -1.17
CA GLY A 106 20.40 9.24 -0.83
C GLY A 106 18.87 9.16 -0.72
N PHE A 107 18.25 10.28 -0.36
CA PHE A 107 16.78 10.40 -0.23
C PHE A 107 16.04 9.93 -1.51
N ARG A 108 16.52 10.34 -2.68
CA ARG A 108 15.93 9.97 -3.98
C ARG A 108 15.98 8.48 -4.23
N ASP A 109 17.12 7.85 -3.93
CA ASP A 109 17.32 6.42 -4.16
C ASP A 109 16.44 5.59 -3.23
N LEU A 110 16.33 5.98 -1.95
CA LEU A 110 15.43 5.36 -0.98
C LEU A 110 13.96 5.50 -1.39
N THR A 111 13.57 6.68 -1.89
CA THR A 111 12.20 6.92 -2.37
C THR A 111 11.89 6.04 -3.57
N LEU A 112 12.78 6.02 -4.58
CA LEU A 112 12.61 5.22 -5.78
C LEU A 112 12.61 3.71 -5.46
N TRP A 113 13.52 3.27 -4.60
CA TRP A 113 13.57 1.88 -4.15
C TRP A 113 12.29 1.47 -3.44
N SER A 114 11.86 2.27 -2.47
CA SER A 114 10.62 2.00 -1.73
C SER A 114 9.41 2.00 -2.64
N PHE A 115 9.37 2.88 -3.65
CA PHE A 115 8.34 2.89 -4.68
C PHE A 115 8.32 1.59 -5.50
N ILE A 116 9.47 1.18 -6.02
CA ILE A 116 9.61 -0.06 -6.80
C ILE A 116 9.21 -1.26 -5.95
N MET A 117 9.69 -1.35 -4.72
CA MET A 117 9.39 -2.46 -3.82
C MET A 117 7.92 -2.48 -3.41
N ALA A 118 7.30 -1.34 -3.08
CA ALA A 118 5.88 -1.26 -2.77
C ALA A 118 5.01 -1.67 -3.97
N SER A 119 5.38 -1.25 -5.17
CA SER A 119 4.69 -1.61 -6.40
C SER A 119 4.83 -3.11 -6.68
N ALA A 120 6.04 -3.63 -6.51
CA ALA A 120 6.33 -5.06 -6.66
C ALA A 120 5.55 -5.91 -5.65
N HIS A 121 5.40 -5.46 -4.40
CA HIS A 121 4.61 -6.16 -3.38
C HIS A 121 3.09 -6.02 -3.57
N GLY A 122 2.65 -5.22 -4.55
CA GLY A 122 1.23 -5.00 -4.82
C GLY A 122 0.53 -4.17 -3.75
N ALA A 123 1.26 -3.31 -3.02
CA ALA A 123 0.73 -2.55 -1.89
C ALA A 123 -0.53 -1.76 -2.26
N GLY A 124 -0.50 -1.04 -3.38
CA GLY A 124 -1.67 -0.32 -3.87
C GLY A 124 -2.85 -1.22 -4.25
N LEU A 125 -2.57 -2.43 -4.76
CA LEU A 125 -3.60 -3.36 -5.20
C LEU A 125 -4.30 -4.04 -4.01
N MET A 126 -3.60 -4.23 -2.88
CA MET A 126 -4.18 -4.77 -1.64
C MET A 126 -5.24 -3.84 -1.01
N LEU A 127 -5.25 -2.55 -1.35
CA LEU A 127 -6.29 -1.62 -0.87
C LEU A 127 -7.59 -1.75 -1.65
N ILE A 128 -7.55 -2.25 -2.89
CA ILE A 128 -8.72 -2.30 -3.80
C ILE A 128 -9.94 -3.00 -3.16
N PRO A 129 -9.83 -4.19 -2.54
CA PRO A 129 -11.00 -4.87 -1.97
C PRO A 129 -11.66 -4.05 -0.86
N VAL A 130 -10.86 -3.42 -0.02
CA VAL A 130 -11.35 -2.59 1.09
C VAL A 130 -12.01 -1.31 0.57
N LEU A 131 -11.38 -0.66 -0.42
CA LEU A 131 -11.93 0.53 -1.06
C LEU A 131 -13.24 0.26 -1.79
N LEU A 132 -13.34 -0.87 -2.51
CA LEU A 132 -14.59 -1.31 -3.15
C LEU A 132 -15.66 -1.67 -2.12
N GLY A 133 -15.32 -2.33 -1.02
CA GLY A 133 -16.26 -2.61 0.08
C GLY A 133 -16.80 -1.34 0.74
N MET A 134 -15.95 -0.33 0.92
CA MET A 134 -16.33 0.98 1.45
C MET A 134 -17.28 1.76 0.53
N SER A 135 -17.13 1.65 -0.80
CA SER A 135 -18.00 2.33 -1.77
C SER A 135 -19.39 1.70 -1.86
N HIS A 136 -19.50 0.37 -1.79
CA HIS A 136 -20.80 -0.33 -1.79
C HIS A 136 -21.60 -0.11 -0.49
N GLY A 137 -20.91 0.13 0.63
CA GLY A 137 -21.54 0.49 1.91
C GLY A 137 -22.19 1.89 1.91
N HIS A 138 -21.62 2.85 1.17
CA HIS A 138 -22.19 4.19 1.02
C HIS A 138 -23.35 4.23 0.02
N GLY A 139 -23.36 3.37 -1.00
CA GLY A 139 -24.47 3.28 -1.97
C GLY A 139 -25.81 2.83 -1.34
N ARG A 140 -25.77 1.89 -0.38
CA ARG A 140 -26.99 1.40 0.29
C ARG A 140 -27.66 2.39 1.24
N ALA A 141 -26.93 3.39 1.72
CA ALA A 141 -27.51 4.44 2.57
C ALA A 141 -28.16 5.57 1.74
N GLY A 142 -27.78 5.74 0.47
CA GLY A 142 -28.30 6.78 -0.42
C GLY A 142 -29.52 6.37 -1.27
N GLU A 143 -29.82 5.09 -1.39
CA GLU A 143 -30.96 4.62 -2.22
C GLU A 143 -32.35 4.81 -1.57
N MET A 144 -32.43 5.28 -0.32
CA MET A 144 -33.72 5.53 0.35
C MET A 144 -34.23 6.99 0.20
N GLU A 145 -33.43 7.92 -0.33
CA GLU A 145 -33.81 9.33 -0.54
C GLU A 145 -33.15 9.92 -1.80
N ALA A 146 -33.65 9.65 -3.02
CA ALA A 146 -33.45 10.56 -4.16
C ALA A 146 -34.31 10.18 -5.37
N GLY A 147 -35.61 10.47 -5.30
CA GLY A 147 -36.37 10.81 -6.49
C GLY A 147 -36.30 12.32 -6.71
N ALA A 148 -35.50 12.79 -7.67
CA ALA A 148 -35.72 14.05 -8.40
C ALA A 148 -34.60 14.30 -9.43
N HIS A 149 -34.99 14.46 -10.69
CA HIS A 149 -34.14 14.91 -11.78
C HIS A 149 -33.93 16.43 -11.70
N THR A 150 -32.68 16.94 -11.69
CA THR A 150 -32.37 18.30 -12.20
C THR A 150 -30.88 18.55 -12.50
N ALA A 151 -30.64 18.96 -13.75
CA ALA A 151 -29.69 19.96 -14.27
C ALA A 151 -28.16 19.78 -14.15
N HIS A 152 -27.53 19.72 -15.33
CA HIS A 152 -26.10 19.82 -15.58
C HIS A 152 -25.53 21.21 -15.21
N MET A 153 -24.63 21.24 -14.23
CA MET A 153 -23.57 22.24 -14.11
C MET A 153 -22.29 21.49 -13.70
N SER A 154 -21.17 21.78 -14.37
CA SER A 154 -19.86 21.15 -14.15
C SER A 154 -19.23 21.58 -12.83
N VAL A 155 -19.86 21.19 -11.73
CA VAL A 155 -19.27 21.13 -10.40
C VAL A 155 -18.88 19.66 -10.23
N ILE A 156 -17.63 19.38 -9.82
CA ILE A 156 -17.28 18.02 -9.40
C ILE A 156 -18.31 17.64 -8.33
N PRO A 157 -19.20 16.68 -8.58
CA PRO A 157 -20.31 16.47 -7.69
C PRO A 157 -19.75 16.04 -6.31
N ALA A 158 -20.42 16.49 -5.24
CA ALA A 158 -19.87 16.41 -3.88
C ALA A 158 -19.56 14.97 -3.42
N ASP A 159 -20.23 13.99 -4.04
CA ASP A 159 -20.01 12.55 -3.94
C ASP A 159 -18.63 12.12 -4.47
N VAL A 160 -18.16 12.68 -5.59
CA VAL A 160 -16.84 12.43 -6.17
C VAL A 160 -15.74 13.00 -5.28
N PHE A 161 -15.93 14.20 -4.72
CA PHE A 161 -14.97 14.82 -3.82
C PHE A 161 -14.87 14.09 -2.46
N ALA A 162 -16.01 13.73 -1.85
CA ALA A 162 -16.04 12.92 -0.63
C ALA A 162 -15.42 11.52 -0.84
N GLY A 163 -15.67 10.92 -2.01
CA GLY A 163 -15.02 9.69 -2.44
C GLY A 163 -13.50 9.83 -2.61
N ALA A 164 -13.00 10.96 -3.08
CA ALA A 164 -11.56 11.19 -3.19
C ALA A 164 -10.91 11.31 -1.80
N ILE A 165 -11.51 12.08 -0.89
CA ILE A 165 -11.00 12.27 0.48
C ILE A 165 -10.88 10.93 1.21
N SER A 166 -11.92 10.09 1.18
CA SER A 166 -11.89 8.78 1.85
C SER A 166 -10.81 7.85 1.29
N ARG A 167 -10.59 7.85 -0.03
CA ARG A 167 -9.52 7.08 -0.68
C ARG A 167 -8.13 7.57 -0.28
N PHE A 168 -7.88 8.89 -0.27
CA PHE A 168 -6.60 9.43 0.19
C PHE A 168 -6.37 9.22 1.69
N ALA A 169 -7.42 9.31 2.51
CA ALA A 169 -7.36 8.95 3.93
C ALA A 169 -6.99 7.47 4.12
N ALA A 170 -7.51 6.58 3.28
CA ALA A 170 -7.16 5.16 3.30
C ALA A 170 -5.67 4.93 2.97
N VAL A 171 -5.13 5.64 1.97
CA VAL A 171 -3.69 5.63 1.67
C VAL A 171 -2.89 6.10 2.89
N GLY A 172 -3.32 7.19 3.53
CA GLY A 172 -2.68 7.74 4.71
C GLY A 172 -2.66 6.78 5.89
N ILE A 173 -3.79 6.15 6.22
CA ILE A 173 -3.92 5.21 7.34
C ILE A 173 -3.11 3.94 7.11
N HIS A 174 -3.14 3.40 5.88
CA HIS A 174 -2.31 2.25 5.53
C HIS A 174 -0.82 2.59 5.65
N THR A 175 -0.41 3.72 5.07
CA THR A 175 0.99 4.19 5.13
C THR A 175 1.43 4.44 6.58
N LEU A 176 0.54 4.95 7.44
CA LEU A 176 0.82 5.14 8.87
C LEU A 176 1.10 3.82 9.58
N GLY A 177 0.23 2.82 9.39
CA GLY A 177 0.44 1.48 9.96
C GLY A 177 1.76 0.87 9.51
N TYR A 178 2.08 1.02 8.22
CA TYR A 178 3.35 0.63 7.63
C TYR A 178 4.55 1.31 8.31
N LEU A 179 4.53 2.64 8.44
CA LEU A 179 5.66 3.40 9.00
C LEU A 179 5.89 3.13 10.48
N VAL A 180 4.83 2.98 11.25
CA VAL A 180 4.94 2.69 12.69
C VAL A 180 5.66 1.36 12.88
N VAL A 181 5.21 0.30 12.19
CA VAL A 181 5.82 -1.03 12.35
C VAL A 181 7.22 -1.07 11.76
N ALA A 182 7.42 -0.55 10.54
CA ALA A 182 8.73 -0.52 9.88
C ALA A 182 9.76 0.28 10.69
N GLY A 183 9.38 1.45 11.20
CA GLY A 183 10.23 2.31 12.01
C GLY A 183 10.58 1.69 13.36
N LEU A 184 9.60 1.08 14.05
CA LEU A 184 9.85 0.39 15.32
C LEU A 184 10.79 -0.81 15.13
N ILE A 185 10.58 -1.61 14.10
CA ILE A 185 11.46 -2.75 13.78
C ILE A 185 12.86 -2.25 13.40
N ALA A 186 12.97 -1.20 12.58
CA ALA A 186 14.28 -0.63 12.22
C ALA A 186 15.06 -0.16 13.45
N LEU A 187 14.43 0.59 14.33
CA LEU A 187 15.06 1.08 15.56
C LEU A 187 15.45 -0.08 16.48
N LEU A 188 14.55 -1.04 16.69
CA LEU A 188 14.80 -2.20 17.54
C LEU A 188 15.96 -3.06 17.01
N VAL A 189 16.03 -3.29 15.70
CA VAL A 189 17.13 -4.01 15.07
C VAL A 189 18.44 -3.24 15.18
N TYR A 190 18.41 -1.92 14.92
CA TYR A 190 19.57 -1.04 15.05
C TYR A 190 20.13 -1.00 16.48
N GLU A 191 19.27 -0.90 17.50
CA GLU A 191 19.68 -0.75 18.89
C GLU A 191 20.01 -2.07 19.60
N LYS A 192 19.34 -3.19 19.26
CA LYS A 192 19.40 -4.42 20.05
C LYS A 192 19.91 -5.68 19.34
N PHE A 193 19.73 -5.82 18.03
CA PHE A 193 19.90 -7.14 17.37
C PHE A 193 21.00 -7.19 16.32
N GLY A 194 21.43 -6.05 15.76
CA GLY A 194 22.42 -6.03 14.68
C GLY A 194 21.99 -6.85 13.46
N LEU A 195 22.93 -7.15 12.55
CA LEU A 195 22.64 -7.78 11.26
C LEU A 195 22.42 -9.31 11.33
N THR A 196 22.63 -9.94 12.48
CA THR A 196 22.56 -11.40 12.62
C THR A 196 21.12 -11.92 12.54
N LEU A 197 20.13 -11.14 13.01
CA LEU A 197 18.71 -11.49 12.97
C LEU A 197 18.13 -11.46 11.54
N LEU A 198 18.65 -10.56 10.68
CA LEU A 198 18.18 -10.36 9.31
C LEU A 198 18.28 -11.61 8.43
N ARG A 199 19.38 -12.38 8.57
CA ARG A 199 19.65 -13.51 7.68
C ARG A 199 18.63 -14.64 7.85
N ARG A 200 18.04 -14.78 9.04
CA ARG A 200 17.08 -15.86 9.36
C ARG A 200 15.63 -15.43 9.13
N ALA A 201 15.30 -14.16 9.33
CA ALA A 201 13.95 -13.63 9.16
C ALA A 201 13.54 -13.46 7.69
N TRP A 202 14.50 -13.18 6.79
CA TRP A 202 14.22 -12.94 5.36
C TRP A 202 13.50 -14.13 4.69
N PHE A 203 13.95 -15.36 4.98
CA PHE A 203 13.46 -16.56 4.30
C PHE A 203 12.00 -16.93 4.66
N ASN A 204 11.53 -16.56 5.85
CA ASN A 204 10.18 -16.91 6.30
C ASN A 204 9.10 -15.92 5.84
N LEU A 205 9.48 -14.67 5.58
CA LEU A 205 8.52 -13.60 5.25
C LEU A 205 8.02 -13.63 3.81
N GLU A 206 8.83 -14.16 2.87
CA GLU A 206 8.47 -14.24 1.45
C GLU A 206 7.29 -15.20 1.19
N TYR A 207 7.26 -16.36 1.87
CA TYR A 207 6.16 -17.33 1.75
C TYR A 207 4.84 -16.84 2.35
N LEU A 208 4.92 -16.16 3.51
CA LEU A 208 3.76 -15.59 4.18
C LEU A 208 3.12 -14.48 3.31
N TRP A 209 3.96 -13.77 2.55
CA TRP A 209 3.55 -12.73 1.61
C TRP A 209 2.80 -13.25 0.38
N ILE A 210 3.31 -14.33 -0.23
CA ILE A 210 2.62 -15.00 -1.35
C ILE A 210 1.22 -15.46 -0.91
N GLY A 211 1.11 -16.03 0.30
CA GLY A 211 -0.17 -16.42 0.88
C GLY A 211 -1.16 -15.25 0.99
N ALA A 212 -0.73 -14.09 1.48
CA ALA A 212 -1.59 -12.91 1.62
C ALA A 212 -2.07 -12.34 0.26
N LEU A 213 -1.23 -12.38 -0.78
CA LEU A 213 -1.62 -12.00 -2.14
C LEU A 213 -2.65 -12.97 -2.71
N MET A 214 -2.46 -14.28 -2.52
CA MET A 214 -3.42 -15.30 -2.97
C MET A 214 -4.76 -15.13 -2.27
N ILE A 215 -4.77 -14.92 -0.95
CA ILE A 215 -6.00 -14.71 -0.18
C ILE A 215 -6.71 -13.43 -0.66
N SER A 216 -5.99 -12.33 -0.83
CA SER A 216 -6.56 -11.08 -1.34
C SER A 216 -7.19 -11.25 -2.73
N GLY A 217 -6.50 -11.96 -3.63
CA GLY A 217 -7.02 -12.26 -4.97
C GLY A 217 -8.27 -13.15 -4.95
N ILE A 218 -8.31 -14.15 -4.06
CA ILE A 218 -9.50 -15.00 -3.86
C ILE A 218 -10.67 -14.16 -3.32
N VAL A 219 -10.42 -13.30 -2.33
CA VAL A 219 -11.45 -12.42 -1.76
C VAL A 219 -12.08 -11.54 -2.84
N ILE A 220 -11.27 -10.94 -3.73
CA ILE A 220 -11.77 -10.15 -4.87
C ILE A 220 -12.67 -11.00 -5.77
N LEU A 221 -12.30 -12.26 -6.03
CA LEU A 221 -13.04 -13.13 -6.93
C LEU A 221 -14.44 -13.50 -6.38
N ILE A 222 -14.59 -13.52 -5.06
CA ILE A 222 -15.83 -13.96 -4.38
C ILE A 222 -16.66 -12.79 -3.80
N SER A 223 -16.16 -11.56 -3.87
CA SER A 223 -16.81 -10.33 -3.36
C SER A 223 -17.48 -9.50 -4.45
#